data_AF-A0A3D1J9M9-F1
#
_entry.id   AF-A0A3D1J9M9-F1
#
_cell.length_a   1.000
_cell.length_b   1.000
_cell.length_c   1.000
_cell.angle_alpha   90.00
_cell.angle_beta   90.00
_cell.angle_gamma   90.00
#
_symmetry.space_group_name_H-M   'P 1'
#
loop_
_entity.id
_entity.type
_entity.pdbx_description
1 polymer ?
#
loop_
_entity_poly.entity_id
_entity_poly.type
_entity_poly.pdbx_seq_one_letter_code
_entity_poly.pdbx_strand_id
1 'polypeptide(L)'
;RIVRDMRNSVNRLVNCETANMNKTIDAASKQIDNIEFIQNRVGLQALPDKLQEIAALRLEHPEVSLKELGEMIPSGAISKSGINHRIRKINEFADRLREQVS
;
A
#
# COMPACT_ATOMS: atom_id res chain seq x y z
N ARG A 1 11.32 41.71 -1.54
CA ARG A 1 10.11 41.20 -0.83
C ARG A 1 9.45 40.05 -1.61
N ILE A 2 9.13 40.25 -2.90
CA ILE A 2 8.49 39.26 -3.80
C ILE A 2 9.27 37.93 -3.94
N VAL A 3 10.59 38.00 -4.13
CA VAL A 3 11.44 36.80 -4.32
C VAL A 3 11.42 35.85 -3.11
N ARG A 4 11.28 36.39 -1.90
CA ARG A 4 11.23 35.59 -0.67
C ARG A 4 9.91 34.83 -0.55
N ASP A 5 8.80 35.44 -0.93
CA ASP A 5 7.47 34.81 -0.86
C ASP A 5 7.32 33.72 -1.93
N MET A 6 7.91 33.93 -3.13
CA MET A 6 8.00 32.87 -4.15
C MET A 6 8.86 31.68 -3.68
N ARG A 7 10.04 31.93 -3.11
CA ARG A 7 10.88 30.86 -2.53
C ARG A 7 10.17 30.08 -1.45
N ASN A 8 9.41 30.75 -0.57
CA ASN A 8 8.60 30.08 0.45
C ASN A 8 7.48 29.22 -0.14
N SER A 9 6.81 29.67 -1.20
CA SER A 9 5.79 28.86 -1.88
C SER A 9 6.38 27.63 -2.57
N VAL A 10 7.55 27.77 -3.21
CA VAL A 10 8.27 26.64 -3.81
C VAL A 10 8.73 25.65 -2.73
N ASN A 11 9.31 26.14 -1.64
CA ASN A 11 9.72 25.28 -0.51
C ASN A 11 8.53 24.53 0.09
N ARG A 12 7.37 25.18 0.23
CA ARG A 12 6.14 24.50 0.69
C ARG A 12 5.68 23.43 -0.29
N LEU A 13 5.70 23.71 -1.60
CA LEU A 13 5.30 22.75 -2.62
C LEU A 13 6.20 21.51 -2.60
N VAL A 14 7.53 21.73 -2.67
CA VAL A 14 8.53 20.65 -2.64
C VAL A 14 8.46 19.85 -1.35
N ASN A 15 8.27 20.51 -0.20
CA ASN A 15 8.10 19.82 1.08
C ASN A 15 6.83 18.97 1.13
N CYS A 16 5.71 19.49 0.60
CA CYS A 16 4.46 18.73 0.50
C CYS A 16 4.62 17.51 -0.41
N GLU A 17 5.25 17.66 -1.58
CA GLU A 17 5.51 16.54 -2.50
C GLU A 17 6.42 15.50 -1.88
N THR A 18 7.52 15.93 -1.25
CA THR A 18 8.47 15.03 -0.55
C THR A 18 7.78 14.28 0.59
N ALA A 19 6.99 14.98 1.42
CA ALA A 19 6.24 14.36 2.51
C ALA A 19 5.18 13.37 2.00
N ASN A 20 4.51 13.67 0.89
CA ASN A 20 3.54 12.76 0.27
C ASN A 20 4.22 11.53 -0.34
N MET A 21 5.40 11.71 -0.92
CA MET A 21 6.22 10.62 -1.46
C MET A 21 6.67 9.68 -0.35
N ASN A 22 7.25 10.21 0.74
CA ASN A 22 7.67 9.41 1.90
C ASN A 22 6.51 8.62 2.50
N LYS A 23 5.33 9.24 2.69
CA LYS A 23 4.13 8.54 3.18
C LYS A 23 3.71 7.40 2.25
N THR A 24 3.90 7.56 0.94
CA THR A 24 3.53 6.52 -0.04
C THR A 24 4.51 5.36 0.03
N ILE A 25 5.81 5.64 0.14
CA ILE A 25 6.86 4.62 0.32
C ILE A 25 6.62 3.85 1.62
N ASP A 26 6.45 4.55 2.74
CA ASP A 26 6.19 3.92 4.04
C ASP A 26 4.94 3.03 4.02
N ALA A 27 3.89 3.48 3.32
CA ALA A 27 2.67 2.70 3.17
C ALA A 27 2.90 1.44 2.32
N ALA A 28 3.68 1.53 1.24
CA ALA A 28 4.01 0.38 0.40
C ALA A 28 4.86 -0.64 1.16
N SER A 29 5.89 -0.20 1.88
CA SER A 29 6.72 -1.09 2.72
C SER A 29 5.87 -1.83 3.76
N LYS A 30 5.00 -1.11 4.50
CA LYS A 30 4.10 -1.75 5.49
C LYS A 30 3.15 -2.77 4.86
N GLN A 31 2.70 -2.53 3.63
CA GLN A 31 1.85 -3.49 2.92
C GLN A 31 2.61 -4.79 2.64
N ILE A 32 3.83 -4.67 2.11
CA ILE A 32 4.70 -5.80 1.80
C ILE A 32 4.99 -6.58 3.08
N ASP A 33 5.44 -5.92 4.15
CA ASP A 33 5.75 -6.55 5.44
C ASP A 33 4.56 -7.34 6.01
N ASN A 34 3.35 -6.77 5.94
CA ASN A 34 2.13 -7.44 6.39
C ASN A 34 1.78 -8.66 5.54
N ILE A 35 1.93 -8.55 4.22
CA ILE A 35 1.65 -9.65 3.30
C ILE A 35 2.66 -10.78 3.48
N GLU A 36 3.96 -10.47 3.59
CA GLU A 36 5.00 -11.46 3.87
C GLU A 36 4.80 -12.13 5.22
N PHE A 37 4.41 -11.37 6.26
CA PHE A 37 4.07 -11.94 7.56
C PHE A 37 2.93 -12.97 7.46
N ILE A 38 1.86 -12.64 6.72
CA ILE A 38 0.75 -13.57 6.47
C ILE A 38 1.24 -14.82 5.71
N GLN A 39 2.00 -14.61 4.62
CA GLN A 39 2.54 -15.68 3.78
C GLN A 39 3.38 -16.66 4.61
N ASN A 40 4.27 -16.14 5.45
CA ASN A 40 5.18 -16.94 6.27
C ASN A 40 4.46 -17.65 7.43
N ARG A 41 3.36 -17.09 7.93
CA ARG A 41 2.68 -17.63 9.12
C ARG A 41 1.61 -18.66 8.78
N VAL A 42 0.76 -18.36 7.81
CA VAL A 42 -0.42 -19.18 7.46
C VAL A 42 -0.57 -19.41 5.96
N GLY A 43 0.27 -18.78 5.13
CA GLY A 43 0.16 -18.78 3.68
C GLY A 43 -0.91 -17.82 3.15
N LEU A 44 -0.72 -17.33 1.92
CA LEU A 44 -1.66 -16.37 1.31
C LEU A 44 -3.03 -16.99 1.00
N GLN A 45 -3.11 -18.32 0.86
CA GLN A 45 -4.35 -19.07 0.68
C GLN A 45 -5.30 -19.01 1.88
N ALA A 46 -4.84 -18.52 3.03
CA ALA A 46 -5.70 -18.26 4.18
C ALA A 46 -6.54 -16.97 4.01
N LEU A 47 -6.16 -16.10 3.06
CA LEU A 47 -6.93 -14.93 2.70
C LEU A 47 -8.08 -15.31 1.75
N PRO A 48 -9.23 -14.60 1.80
CA PRO A 48 -10.24 -14.72 0.76
C PRO A 48 -9.66 -14.43 -0.63
N ASP A 49 -10.13 -15.10 -1.67
CA ASP A 49 -9.58 -15.06 -3.05
C ASP A 49 -9.24 -13.65 -3.54
N LYS A 50 -10.17 -12.70 -3.32
CA LYS A 50 -10.03 -11.30 -3.73
C LYS A 50 -8.91 -10.55 -3.00
N LEU A 51 -8.54 -10.96 -1.78
CA LEU A 51 -7.44 -10.40 -1.02
C LEU A 51 -6.13 -11.11 -1.36
N GLN A 52 -6.18 -12.44 -1.54
CA GLN A 52 -5.04 -13.23 -1.98
C GLN A 52 -4.47 -12.72 -3.31
N GLU A 53 -5.35 -12.43 -4.29
CA GLU A 53 -4.96 -11.87 -5.60
C GLU A 53 -4.18 -10.55 -5.45
N ILE A 54 -4.65 -9.64 -4.61
CA ILE A 54 -3.97 -8.36 -4.36
C ILE A 54 -2.67 -8.55 -3.61
N ALA A 55 -2.65 -9.45 -2.63
CA ALA A 55 -1.47 -9.77 -1.87
C ALA A 55 -0.36 -10.31 -2.77
N ALA A 56 -0.68 -11.25 -3.67
CA ALA A 56 0.25 -11.80 -4.64
C ALA A 56 0.79 -10.72 -5.60
N LEU A 57 -0.10 -9.93 -6.22
CA LEU A 57 0.30 -8.86 -7.13
C LEU A 57 1.19 -7.79 -6.45
N ARG A 58 0.90 -7.44 -5.18
CA ARG A 58 1.70 -6.47 -4.43
C ARG A 58 3.12 -6.98 -4.14
N LEU A 59 3.29 -8.27 -3.89
CA LEU A 59 4.62 -8.89 -3.72
C LEU A 59 5.37 -9.00 -5.05
N GLU A 60 4.68 -9.38 -6.12
CA GLU A 60 5.27 -9.52 -7.47
C GLU A 60 5.73 -8.17 -8.03
N HIS A 61 4.96 -7.11 -7.73
CA HIS A 61 5.23 -5.76 -8.20
C HIS A 61 5.32 -4.81 -7.01
N PRO A 62 6.43 -4.75 -6.26
CA PRO A 62 6.56 -3.96 -5.02
C PRO A 62 6.71 -2.44 -5.24
N GLU A 63 7.03 -2.01 -6.46
CA GLU A 63 7.23 -0.60 -6.79
C GLU A 63 6.00 0.11 -7.39
N VAL A 64 5.02 -0.64 -7.89
CA VAL A 64 3.88 -0.04 -8.60
C VAL A 64 2.89 0.62 -7.64
N SER A 65 2.17 1.62 -8.13
CA SER A 65 1.15 2.32 -7.34
C SER A 65 -0.10 1.45 -7.13
N LEU A 66 -0.93 1.83 -6.15
CA LEU A 66 -2.22 1.17 -5.92
C LEU A 66 -3.19 1.28 -7.10
N LYS A 67 -3.03 2.31 -7.95
CA LYS A 67 -3.85 2.47 -9.15
C LYS A 67 -3.44 1.42 -10.18
N GLU A 68 -2.14 1.31 -10.46
CA GLU A 68 -1.58 0.33 -11.39
C GLU A 68 -1.86 -1.10 -10.92
N LEU A 69 -1.73 -1.40 -9.62
CA LEU A 69 -2.16 -2.68 -9.06
C LEU A 69 -3.61 -3.00 -9.40
N GLY A 70 -4.49 -2.01 -9.33
CA GLY A 70 -5.91 -2.17 -9.65
C GLY A 70 -6.16 -2.46 -11.14
N GLU A 71 -5.29 -2.01 -12.03
CA GLU A 71 -5.36 -2.24 -13.47
C GLU A 71 -4.79 -3.62 -13.86
N MET A 72 -3.92 -4.20 -13.04
CA MET A 72 -3.26 -5.50 -13.27
C MET A 72 -4.11 -6.71 -12.84
N ILE A 73 -5.28 -6.48 -12.24
CA ILE A 73 -6.13 -7.54 -11.67
C ILE A 73 -6.74 -8.41 -12.78
N PRO A 74 -6.42 -9.72 -12.83
CA PRO A 74 -6.95 -10.62 -13.84
C PRO A 74 -8.49 -10.74 -13.81
N SER A 75 -9.08 -10.72 -12.60
CA SER A 75 -10.54 -10.82 -12.42
C SER A 75 -11.33 -9.56 -12.80
N GLY A 76 -10.65 -8.48 -13.20
CA GLY A 76 -11.24 -7.23 -13.66
C GLY A 76 -10.70 -6.01 -12.90
N ALA A 77 -10.47 -4.91 -13.63
CA ALA A 77 -9.84 -3.72 -13.08
C ALA A 77 -10.64 -3.10 -11.92
N ILE A 78 -9.93 -2.61 -10.91
CA ILE A 78 -10.51 -2.02 -9.69
C ILE A 78 -9.95 -0.62 -9.50
N SER A 79 -10.80 0.29 -9.02
CA SER A 79 -10.36 1.62 -8.64
C SER A 79 -9.33 1.59 -7.50
N LYS A 80 -8.50 2.63 -7.42
CA LYS A 80 -7.56 2.85 -6.30
C LYS A 80 -8.24 2.76 -4.92
N SER A 81 -9.47 3.26 -4.79
CA SER A 81 -10.21 3.17 -3.52
C SER A 81 -10.61 1.74 -3.19
N GLY A 82 -11.01 0.94 -4.17
CA GLY A 82 -11.29 -0.48 -3.98
C GLY A 82 -10.05 -1.27 -3.56
N ILE A 83 -8.89 -0.98 -4.15
CA ILE A 83 -7.60 -1.56 -3.74
C ILE A 83 -7.26 -1.19 -2.29
N ASN A 84 -7.37 0.09 -1.94
CA ASN A 84 -7.16 0.56 -0.57
C ASN A 84 -8.03 -0.21 0.45
N HIS A 85 -9.30 -0.43 0.13
CA HIS A 85 -10.18 -1.23 0.99
C HIS A 85 -9.70 -2.68 1.16
N ARG A 86 -9.18 -3.31 0.11
CA ARG A 86 -8.64 -4.67 0.17
C ARG A 86 -7.36 -4.72 0.99
N ILE A 87 -6.43 -3.79 0.75
CA ILE A 87 -5.19 -3.65 1.54
C ILE A 87 -5.49 -3.44 3.03
N ARG A 88 -6.49 -2.61 3.38
CA ARG A 88 -6.90 -2.43 4.78
C ARG A 88 -7.31 -3.75 5.42
N LYS A 89 -8.08 -4.59 4.72
CA LYS A 89 -8.49 -5.91 5.23
C LYS A 89 -7.32 -6.87 5.37
N ILE A 90 -6.33 -6.80 4.48
CA ILE A 90 -5.08 -7.57 4.59
C ILE A 90 -4.31 -7.16 5.85
N ASN A 91 -4.18 -5.87 6.10
CA ASN A 91 -3.55 -5.37 7.33
C ASN A 91 -4.29 -5.83 8.58
N GLU A 92 -5.62 -5.71 8.62
CA GLU A 92 -6.45 -6.20 9.73
C GLU A 92 -6.28 -7.71 9.95
N PHE A 93 -6.08 -8.49 8.89
CA PHE A 93 -5.80 -9.92 9.00
C PHE A 93 -4.41 -10.18 9.60
N ALA A 94 -3.38 -9.45 9.16
CA ALA A 94 -2.04 -9.54 9.73
C ALA A 94 -2.04 -9.17 11.23
N ASP A 95 -2.76 -8.11 11.62
CA ASP A 95 -2.82 -7.67 13.00
C ASP A 95 -3.48 -8.71 13.91
N ARG A 96 -4.60 -9.32 13.47
CA ARG A 96 -5.22 -10.44 14.20
C ARG A 96 -4.30 -11.64 14.35
N LEU A 97 -3.49 -11.94 13.33
CA LEU A 97 -2.50 -13.02 13.42
C LEU A 97 -1.39 -12.70 14.43
N ARG A 98 -0.98 -11.43 14.58
CA ARG A 98 0.01 -11.02 15.59
C ARG A 98 -0.54 -11.14 17.01
N GLU A 99 -1.80 -10.76 17.21
CA GLU A 99 -2.49 -10.89 18.49
C GLU A 99 -2.59 -12.34 18.97
N GLN A 100 -2.68 -13.31 18.06
CA GLN A 100 -2.73 -14.74 18.42
C GLN A 100 -1.38 -15.34 18.83
N VAL A 101 -0.27 -14.63 18.57
CA VAL A 101 1.09 -15.11 18.87
C VAL A 101 1.69 -14.36 20.08
N SER A 102 1.04 -13.29 20.53
CA SER A 102 1.45 -12.48 21.68
C SER A 102 0.84 -13.02 22.97
#